data_AF-A0A938U0F2-F1
#
_entry.id   AF-A0A938U0F2-F1
#
_cell.length_a   1.000
_cell.length_b   1.000
_cell.length_c   1.000
_cell.angle_alpha   90.00
_cell.angle_beta   90.00
_cell.angle_gamma   90.00
#
_symmetry.space_group_name_H-M   'P 1'
#
loop_
_entity.id
_entity.type
_entity.pdbx_description
1 polymer ?
#
loop_
_entity_poly.entity_id
_entity_poly.type
_entity_poly.pdbx_seq_one_letter_code
_entity_poly.pdbx_strand_id
1 'polypeptide(L)'
;MCLFADADNDGQSFDGRCGTTTGGAPPGTACGTSAECDRGLCVEGLCSRLCDGPTTCPADMVCGFRSYVLANGDGGTAQVCAPDPNVPPVPCSADDQCGGGRVCNELVGNDPSTLQCGRPGTGAALGGACSTDFFADRRVCQSGLCDGGDDAGMCTAACVDNGDCGPSLLCSGPIYSNIGGTYCADPCLADGDCPAGRTCQVRNNRTNNGYDFVCGAPPGPQPTGATTTNSLECRSRLTIDGRCTQLCTVTPNSCAGTALPVCTPVPFDAPGGGVQPINVCTAQ
;
A
#
# COMPACT_ATOMS: atom_id res chain seq x y z
N MET A 1 25.66 4.50 23.36
CA MET A 1 25.41 5.34 22.17
C MET A 1 25.22 6.78 22.58
N CYS A 2 26.13 7.65 22.16
CA CYS A 2 26.12 9.06 22.50
C CYS A 2 25.15 9.82 21.60
N LEU A 3 24.06 10.30 22.20
CA LEU A 3 23.14 11.28 21.62
C LEU A 3 23.61 12.65 22.12
N PHE A 4 23.84 13.59 21.20
CA PHE A 4 24.17 14.97 21.56
C PHE A 4 22.95 15.59 22.25
N ALA A 5 23.12 15.97 23.51
CA ALA A 5 22.13 16.70 24.27
C ALA A 5 22.68 18.11 24.47
N ASP A 6 21.91 19.08 23.98
CA ASP A 6 22.14 20.52 24.05
C ASP A 6 23.30 21.05 23.19
N ALA A 7 22.94 21.94 22.26
CA ALA A 7 23.87 22.97 21.86
C ALA A 7 24.01 23.88 23.08
N ASP A 8 25.22 24.05 23.61
CA ASP A 8 25.46 25.10 24.60
C ASP A 8 24.99 26.46 24.01
N ASN A 9 24.60 27.43 24.84
CA ASN A 9 24.06 28.75 24.41
C ASN A 9 24.99 29.54 23.47
N ASP A 10 26.22 29.08 23.29
CA ASP A 10 27.28 29.56 22.42
C ASP A 10 27.32 28.90 21.04
N GLY A 11 26.44 27.92 20.76
CA GLY A 11 26.16 27.39 19.42
C GLY A 11 27.30 26.61 18.76
N GLN A 12 28.35 26.24 19.51
CA GLN A 12 29.55 25.59 18.95
C GLN A 12 30.01 24.33 19.69
N SER A 13 29.39 23.99 20.81
CA SER A 13 29.72 22.81 21.63
C SER A 13 28.49 21.93 21.76
N PHE A 14 28.65 20.63 21.48
CA PHE A 14 27.63 19.61 21.66
C PHE A 14 28.13 18.63 22.72
N ASP A 15 27.43 18.51 23.85
CA ASP A 15 27.78 17.52 24.88
C ASP A 15 27.11 16.17 24.54
N GLY A 16 27.93 15.17 24.24
CA GLY A 16 27.47 13.84 23.83
C GLY A 16 27.07 12.99 25.03
N ARG A 17 25.77 12.77 25.26
CA ARG A 17 25.28 11.87 26.32
C ARG A 17 25.06 10.45 25.82
N CYS A 18 25.83 9.51 26.35
CA CYS A 18 25.76 8.12 25.96
C CYS A 18 24.63 7.35 26.67
N GLY A 19 23.54 7.05 25.95
CA GLY A 19 22.47 6.13 26.35
C GLY A 19 22.73 4.68 25.92
N THR A 20 22.08 3.72 26.56
CA THR A 20 22.10 2.30 26.13
C THR A 20 21.26 2.12 24.87
N THR A 21 21.79 1.46 23.84
CA THR A 21 21.02 1.10 22.64
C THR A 21 19.98 0.06 23.01
N THR A 22 18.69 0.40 22.89
CA THR A 22 17.57 -0.44 23.33
C THR A 22 17.16 -1.53 22.32
N GLY A 23 17.97 -1.78 21.30
CA GLY A 23 17.50 -2.48 20.09
C GLY A 23 16.75 -1.50 19.18
N GLY A 24 16.68 -1.82 17.88
CA GLY A 24 16.02 -0.99 16.87
C GLY A 24 16.51 -1.32 15.46
N ALA A 25 15.89 -0.71 14.47
CA ALA A 25 16.19 -0.93 13.06
C ALA A 25 17.43 -0.13 12.61
N PRO A 26 18.25 -0.67 11.68
CA PRO A 26 19.45 0.01 11.20
C PRO A 26 19.12 1.25 10.33
N PRO A 27 20.10 2.15 10.10
CA PRO A 27 19.93 3.30 9.22
C PRO A 27 19.40 2.91 7.83
N GLY A 28 18.47 3.71 7.30
CA GLY A 28 17.75 3.46 6.05
C GLY A 28 16.43 2.70 6.22
N THR A 29 16.16 2.10 7.38
CA THR A 29 14.88 1.42 7.64
C THR A 29 13.77 2.42 7.92
N ALA A 30 12.53 2.15 7.52
CA ALA A 30 11.37 2.97 7.87
C ALA A 30 11.20 3.14 9.39
N CYS A 31 10.77 4.32 9.83
CA CYS A 31 10.40 4.57 11.22
C CYS A 31 9.26 5.59 11.32
N GLY A 32 8.32 5.34 12.23
CA GLY A 32 7.34 6.32 12.68
C GLY A 32 7.87 7.18 13.82
N THR A 33 8.74 6.62 14.66
CA THR A 33 9.31 7.30 15.83
C THR A 33 10.79 7.00 15.99
N SER A 34 11.52 7.90 16.65
CA SER A 34 12.93 7.73 16.98
C SER A 34 13.21 6.48 17.82
N ALA A 35 12.24 5.98 18.60
CA ALA A 35 12.39 4.78 19.41
C ALA A 35 12.51 3.48 18.60
N GLU A 36 12.07 3.49 17.33
CA GLU A 36 12.15 2.32 16.44
C GLU A 36 13.55 2.10 15.87
N CYS A 37 14.43 3.09 15.98
CA CYS A 37 15.74 3.09 15.35
C CYS A 37 16.83 2.67 16.32
N ASP A 38 17.80 1.87 15.83
CA ASP A 38 18.96 1.43 16.62
C ASP A 38 19.72 2.63 17.20
N ARG A 39 19.67 3.77 16.48
CA ARG A 39 20.27 5.04 16.86
C ARG A 39 19.36 6.06 17.53
N GLY A 40 18.12 5.71 17.84
CA GLY A 40 17.22 6.65 18.51
C GLY A 40 16.90 7.87 17.66
N LEU A 41 17.02 7.77 16.33
CA LEU A 41 16.96 8.89 15.41
C LEU A 41 16.14 8.54 14.17
N CYS A 42 14.95 9.10 14.08
CA CYS A 42 14.06 9.00 12.92
C CYS A 42 14.05 10.34 12.17
N VAL A 43 14.65 10.37 10.97
CA VAL A 43 14.79 11.59 10.15
C VAL A 43 14.09 11.36 8.83
N GLU A 44 13.10 12.20 8.54
CA GLU A 44 12.28 12.15 7.33
C GLU A 44 11.66 10.75 7.06
N GLY A 45 11.26 10.06 8.13
CA GLY A 45 10.63 8.74 8.09
C GLY A 45 11.59 7.55 7.98
N LEU A 46 12.91 7.78 8.02
CA LEU A 46 13.91 6.71 8.03
C LEU A 46 14.81 6.78 9.26
N CYS A 47 15.18 5.61 9.76
CA CYS A 47 16.21 5.48 10.76
C CYS A 47 17.50 6.07 10.21
N SER A 48 18.11 6.92 11.01
CA SER A 48 19.25 7.71 10.63
C SER A 48 20.39 7.49 11.62
N ARG A 49 21.57 8.00 11.29
CA ARG A 49 22.70 8.09 12.19
C ARG A 49 23.40 9.43 12.00
N LEU A 50 24.11 9.85 13.04
CA LEU A 50 25.04 10.98 12.95
C LEU A 50 26.13 10.68 11.92
N CYS A 51 26.58 11.72 11.24
CA CYS A 51 27.63 11.62 10.24
C CYS A 51 28.57 12.83 10.33
N ASP A 52 29.80 12.62 9.94
CA ASP A 52 30.89 13.62 9.88
C ASP A 52 31.40 13.82 8.44
N GLY A 53 30.77 13.16 7.47
CA GLY A 53 31.15 13.22 6.07
C GLY A 53 30.33 12.28 5.19
N PRO A 54 30.49 12.40 3.86
CA PRO A 54 29.69 11.65 2.87
C PRO A 54 29.92 10.13 2.94
N THR A 55 31.08 9.66 3.39
CA THR A 55 31.40 8.23 3.50
C THR A 55 30.76 7.56 4.72
N THR A 56 30.21 8.36 5.63
CA THR A 56 29.63 7.89 6.89
C THR A 56 28.17 7.49 6.72
N CYS A 57 27.55 7.71 5.55
CA CYS A 57 26.18 7.30 5.28
C CYS A 57 26.11 6.06 4.39
N PRO A 58 25.03 5.25 4.49
CA PRO A 58 24.72 4.22 3.49
C PRO A 58 24.65 4.81 2.06
N ALA A 59 24.74 3.96 1.04
CA ALA A 59 24.88 4.40 -0.36
C ALA A 59 23.70 5.24 -0.90
N ASP A 60 22.53 5.13 -0.28
CA ASP A 60 21.26 5.80 -0.58
C ASP A 60 21.01 7.03 0.30
N MET A 61 21.96 7.38 1.16
CA MET A 61 21.87 8.50 2.09
C MET A 61 23.07 9.44 1.95
N VAL A 62 22.81 10.74 2.12
CA VAL A 62 23.83 11.78 2.19
C VAL A 62 23.93 12.35 3.59
N CYS A 63 25.16 12.69 3.98
CA CYS A 63 25.40 13.43 5.20
C CYS A 63 25.01 14.90 5.01
N GLY A 64 24.12 15.41 5.85
CA GLY A 64 23.74 16.82 5.80
C GLY A 64 23.10 17.29 7.09
N PHE A 65 23.08 18.61 7.29
CA PHE A 65 22.35 19.19 8.41
C PHE A 65 20.85 18.96 8.23
N ARG A 66 20.23 18.33 9.23
CA ARG A 66 18.77 18.16 9.31
C ARG A 66 18.30 18.44 10.72
N SER A 67 17.04 18.84 10.81
CA SER A 67 16.32 18.87 12.06
C SER A 67 16.00 17.44 12.50
N TYR A 68 16.09 17.18 13.80
CA TYR A 68 15.70 15.90 14.40
C TYR A 68 14.89 16.12 15.67
N VAL A 69 14.15 15.09 16.07
CA VAL A 69 13.44 15.02 17.34
C VAL A 69 13.76 13.70 18.01
N LEU A 70 14.26 13.75 19.24
CA LEU A 70 14.55 12.61 20.08
C LEU A 70 13.28 12.05 20.71
N ALA A 71 13.35 10.82 21.23
CA ALA A 71 12.20 10.16 21.83
C ALA A 71 11.61 10.89 23.05
N ASN A 72 12.39 11.73 23.73
CA ASN A 72 11.93 12.56 24.85
C ASN A 72 11.29 13.89 24.41
N GLY A 73 11.19 14.16 23.10
CA GLY A 73 10.62 15.38 22.55
C GLY A 73 11.63 16.50 22.30
N ASP A 74 12.88 16.36 22.77
CA ASP A 74 13.93 17.33 22.49
C ASP A 74 14.31 17.30 21.02
N GLY A 75 14.53 18.47 20.42
CA GLY A 75 14.90 18.58 19.00
C GLY A 75 16.10 19.50 18.79
N GLY A 76 16.77 19.34 17.66
CA GLY A 76 17.94 20.13 17.30
C GLY A 76 18.28 20.03 15.82
N THR A 77 19.43 20.60 15.44
CA THR A 77 20.00 20.40 14.10
C THR A 77 21.38 19.75 14.23
N ALA A 78 21.62 18.72 13.44
CA ALA A 78 22.90 18.01 13.42
C ALA A 78 23.17 17.47 12.02
N GLN A 79 24.43 17.12 11.76
CA GLN A 79 24.79 16.34 10.57
C GLN A 79 24.35 14.90 10.77
N VAL A 80 23.37 14.49 9.98
CA VAL A 80 22.76 13.16 10.03
C VAL A 80 22.64 12.61 8.62
N CYS A 81 22.59 11.28 8.51
CA CYS A 81 22.33 10.61 7.25
C CYS A 81 20.85 10.78 6.88
N ALA A 82 20.59 11.46 5.79
CA ALA A 82 19.26 11.62 5.23
C ALA A 82 19.21 11.04 3.82
N PRO A 83 18.04 10.65 3.30
CA PRO A 83 17.94 10.16 1.93
C PRO A 83 18.58 11.14 0.94
N ASP A 84 19.36 10.61 0.00
CA ASP A 84 19.97 11.44 -1.03
C ASP A 84 18.90 11.95 -2.00
N PRO A 85 18.66 13.28 -2.08
CA PRO A 85 17.67 13.83 -3.01
C PRO A 85 18.11 13.68 -4.48
N ASN A 86 19.37 13.29 -4.74
CA ASN A 86 19.91 13.11 -6.08
C ASN A 86 19.88 11.66 -6.55
N VAL A 87 19.38 10.69 -5.76
CA VAL A 87 19.20 9.33 -6.28
C VAL A 87 18.20 9.41 -7.43
N PRO A 88 18.59 9.00 -8.65
CA PRO A 88 17.67 9.01 -9.78
C PRO A 88 16.43 8.17 -9.47
N PRO A 89 15.25 8.59 -9.93
CA PRO A 89 14.07 7.76 -9.80
C PRO A 89 14.29 6.43 -10.53
N VAL A 90 14.10 5.32 -9.80
CA VAL A 90 14.28 3.98 -10.33
C VAL A 90 12.89 3.38 -10.54
N PRO A 91 12.47 3.10 -11.78
CA PRO A 91 11.23 2.36 -12.04
C PRO A 91 11.27 0.99 -11.36
N CYS A 92 10.15 0.54 -10.85
CA CYS A 92 10.05 -0.73 -10.15
C CYS A 92 8.68 -1.37 -10.33
N SER A 93 8.60 -2.67 -10.01
CA SER A 93 7.40 -3.49 -9.94
C SER A 93 7.26 -4.21 -8.59
N ALA A 94 8.31 -4.24 -7.77
CA ALA A 94 8.33 -4.82 -6.42
C ALA A 94 9.40 -4.11 -5.56
N ASP A 95 9.28 -4.24 -4.24
CA ASP A 95 10.13 -3.55 -3.26
C ASP A 95 11.61 -4.01 -3.31
N ASP A 96 11.86 -5.27 -3.67
CA ASP A 96 13.20 -5.85 -3.74
C ASP A 96 14.11 -5.20 -4.82
N GLN A 97 13.50 -4.48 -5.77
CA GLN A 97 14.20 -3.72 -6.81
C GLN A 97 14.73 -2.37 -6.33
N CYS A 98 14.28 -1.87 -5.18
CA CYS A 98 14.47 -0.47 -4.82
C CYS A 98 15.76 -0.16 -4.07
N GLY A 99 16.34 -1.11 -3.35
CA GLY A 99 17.58 -0.94 -2.58
C GLY A 99 17.52 0.18 -1.53
N GLY A 100 18.46 0.22 -0.59
CA GLY A 100 18.57 1.34 0.37
C GLY A 100 17.30 1.58 1.20
N GLY A 101 16.60 0.52 1.60
CA GLY A 101 15.37 0.64 2.39
C GLY A 101 14.20 1.36 1.70
N ARG A 102 14.30 1.62 0.39
CA ARG A 102 13.21 2.16 -0.44
C ARG A 102 12.20 1.06 -0.79
N VAL A 103 10.98 1.47 -1.10
CA VAL A 103 9.87 0.58 -1.52
C VAL A 103 9.28 1.08 -2.83
N CYS A 104 8.64 0.20 -3.57
CA CYS A 104 8.08 0.48 -4.88
C CYS A 104 6.70 1.15 -4.76
N ASN A 105 6.68 2.45 -4.49
CA ASN A 105 5.46 3.14 -4.08
C ASN A 105 5.22 4.53 -4.68
N GLU A 106 6.14 5.04 -5.48
CA GLU A 106 6.02 6.39 -6.03
C GLU A 106 5.39 6.31 -7.41
N LEU A 107 4.10 6.63 -7.51
CA LEU A 107 3.41 6.72 -8.79
C LEU A 107 3.81 8.01 -9.51
N VAL A 108 4.45 7.88 -10.67
CA VAL A 108 4.85 8.99 -11.52
C VAL A 108 4.22 8.86 -12.90
N GLY A 109 3.76 9.99 -13.44
CA GLY A 109 3.10 10.07 -14.75
C GLY A 109 1.58 9.97 -14.68
N ASN A 110 0.92 10.40 -15.75
CA ASN A 110 -0.53 10.57 -15.80
C ASN A 110 -1.27 9.45 -16.56
N ASP A 111 -0.61 8.71 -17.46
CA ASP A 111 -1.21 7.57 -18.19
C ASP A 111 -0.19 6.82 -19.09
N PRO A 112 0.19 5.54 -18.81
CA PRO A 112 -0.01 4.83 -17.55
C PRO A 112 0.94 5.37 -16.48
N SER A 113 0.49 5.47 -15.24
CA SER A 113 1.39 5.76 -14.12
C SER A 113 2.39 4.61 -13.96
N THR A 114 3.68 4.96 -13.79
CA THR A 114 4.77 4.01 -13.53
C THR A 114 5.15 4.11 -12.05
N LEU A 115 5.32 2.97 -11.40
CA LEU A 115 5.85 2.94 -10.03
C LEU A 115 7.36 3.17 -10.05
N GLN A 116 7.80 3.94 -9.08
CA GLN A 116 9.20 4.23 -8.83
C GLN A 116 9.54 3.97 -7.37
N CYS A 117 10.81 3.71 -7.13
CA CYS A 117 11.36 3.49 -5.82
C CYS A 117 11.32 4.77 -5.00
N GLY A 118 10.45 4.77 -4.00
CA GLY A 118 10.23 5.87 -3.10
C GLY A 118 10.53 5.48 -1.65
N ARG A 119 10.25 6.40 -0.75
CA ARG A 119 10.44 6.17 0.68
C ARG A 119 9.30 5.33 1.24
N PRO A 120 9.56 4.38 2.14
CA PRO A 120 8.51 3.71 2.88
C PRO A 120 7.70 4.72 3.68
N GLY A 121 6.44 4.38 3.92
CA GLY A 121 5.57 5.11 4.81
C GLY A 121 5.67 4.63 6.25
N THR A 122 4.90 5.27 7.14
CA THR A 122 4.94 5.04 8.59
C THR A 122 3.62 4.54 9.15
N GLY A 123 2.65 4.22 8.28
CA GLY A 123 1.29 3.92 8.69
C GLY A 123 1.03 2.46 9.01
N ALA A 124 -0.15 1.95 8.61
CA ALA A 124 -0.55 0.56 8.82
C ALA A 124 0.22 -0.40 7.91
N ALA A 125 0.38 -1.63 8.40
CA ALA A 125 0.95 -2.73 7.61
C ALA A 125 0.04 -3.14 6.44
N LEU A 126 0.54 -3.98 5.54
CA LEU A 126 -0.25 -4.54 4.44
C LEU A 126 -1.53 -5.21 4.96
N GLY A 127 -2.63 -4.96 4.26
CA GLY A 127 -3.96 -5.39 4.68
C GLY A 127 -4.65 -4.49 5.72
N GLY A 128 -3.91 -3.58 6.36
CA GLY A 128 -4.48 -2.58 7.27
C GLY A 128 -5.39 -1.59 6.55
N ALA A 129 -6.31 -0.97 7.28
CA ALA A 129 -7.21 0.04 6.70
C ALA A 129 -6.45 1.33 6.33
N CYS A 130 -6.84 1.96 5.24
CA CYS A 130 -6.41 3.30 4.87
C CYS A 130 -7.61 4.13 4.36
N SER A 131 -7.65 5.41 4.74
CA SER A 131 -8.72 6.34 4.38
C SER A 131 -8.09 7.58 3.76
N THR A 132 -7.83 7.53 2.46
CA THR A 132 -7.29 8.68 1.72
C THR A 132 -7.92 8.77 0.35
N ASP A 133 -8.17 10.01 -0.08
CA ASP A 133 -8.65 10.33 -1.44
C ASP A 133 -7.64 9.98 -2.55
N PHE A 134 -6.45 9.51 -2.17
CA PHE A 134 -5.33 9.24 -3.08
C PHE A 134 -4.69 7.89 -2.81
N PHE A 135 -4.28 7.22 -3.89
CA PHE A 135 -3.60 5.92 -3.88
C PHE A 135 -2.21 5.95 -3.21
N ALA A 136 -1.59 7.13 -3.09
CA ALA A 136 -0.29 7.30 -2.47
C ALA A 136 -0.37 8.23 -1.25
N ASP A 137 -0.46 7.65 -0.04
CA ASP A 137 -0.23 8.38 1.21
C ASP A 137 0.73 7.61 2.13
N ARG A 138 1.96 8.10 2.15
CA ARG A 138 3.06 7.58 2.98
C ARG A 138 2.80 7.69 4.48
N ARG A 139 1.80 8.45 4.92
CA ARG A 139 1.46 8.57 6.34
C ARG A 139 0.52 7.46 6.80
N VAL A 140 -0.24 6.86 5.89
CA VAL A 140 -1.32 5.92 6.23
C VAL A 140 -0.93 4.47 6.02
N CYS A 141 -0.02 4.18 5.09
CA CYS A 141 0.46 2.83 4.82
C CYS A 141 1.98 2.73 4.91
N GLN A 142 2.51 1.64 5.49
CA GLN A 142 3.96 1.38 5.55
C GLN A 142 4.59 1.24 4.15
N SER A 143 3.84 0.67 3.22
CA SER A 143 4.20 0.62 1.81
C SER A 143 4.08 1.99 1.13
N GLY A 144 3.35 2.94 1.71
CA GLY A 144 2.96 4.20 1.09
C GLY A 144 1.90 4.10 0.00
N LEU A 145 1.30 2.92 -0.21
CA LEU A 145 0.22 2.69 -1.16
C LEU A 145 -1.07 2.28 -0.45
N CYS A 146 -2.17 2.91 -0.84
CA CYS A 146 -3.53 2.64 -0.39
C CYS A 146 -4.40 2.20 -1.57
N ASP A 147 -4.91 0.98 -1.52
CA ASP A 147 -5.82 0.45 -2.53
C ASP A 147 -7.29 0.63 -2.09
N GLY A 148 -7.91 1.66 -2.64
CA GLY A 148 -9.31 2.03 -2.40
C GLY A 148 -9.47 3.53 -2.19
N GLY A 149 -10.71 4.00 -2.23
CA GLY A 149 -11.07 5.40 -1.98
C GLY A 149 -11.49 5.68 -0.55
N ASP A 150 -12.05 6.87 -0.36
CA ASP A 150 -12.17 7.69 0.85
C ASP A 150 -12.57 6.96 2.16
N ASP A 151 -13.35 5.88 2.11
CA ASP A 151 -13.97 5.29 3.31
C ASP A 151 -13.59 3.84 3.65
N ALA A 152 -12.92 3.11 2.75
CA ALA A 152 -12.68 1.67 2.95
C ALA A 152 -11.47 1.12 2.18
N GLY A 153 -10.42 1.92 2.05
CA GLY A 153 -9.16 1.51 1.45
C GLY A 153 -8.39 0.51 2.32
N MET A 154 -7.46 -0.19 1.68
CA MET A 154 -6.54 -1.11 2.32
C MET A 154 -5.09 -0.83 1.91
N CYS A 155 -4.18 -0.83 2.87
CA CYS A 155 -2.76 -0.72 2.61
C CYS A 155 -2.28 -1.90 1.76
N THR A 156 -1.66 -1.57 0.63
CA THR A 156 -1.21 -2.53 -0.39
C THR A 156 0.27 -2.34 -0.68
N ALA A 157 0.94 -3.25 -1.36
CA ALA A 157 2.28 -3.07 -1.91
C ALA A 157 2.29 -3.46 -3.37
N ALA A 158 3.23 -2.90 -4.14
CA ALA A 158 3.50 -3.38 -5.48
C ALA A 158 4.04 -4.82 -5.40
N CYS A 159 3.59 -5.67 -6.32
CA CYS A 159 3.98 -7.07 -6.35
C CYS A 159 4.12 -7.54 -7.80
N VAL A 160 4.96 -8.55 -8.00
CA VAL A 160 5.06 -9.31 -9.26
C VAL A 160 4.30 -10.63 -9.13
N ASP A 161 4.35 -11.26 -7.95
CA ASP A 161 3.63 -12.49 -7.65
C ASP A 161 3.11 -12.55 -6.20
N ASN A 162 2.38 -13.62 -5.86
CA ASN A 162 1.77 -13.76 -4.54
C ASN A 162 2.79 -13.86 -3.40
N GLY A 163 4.04 -14.24 -3.68
CA GLY A 163 5.12 -14.32 -2.70
C GLY A 163 5.46 -12.95 -2.10
N ASP A 164 5.28 -11.86 -2.87
CA ASP A 164 5.55 -10.49 -2.42
C ASP A 164 4.53 -9.98 -1.38
N CYS A 165 3.35 -10.59 -1.33
CA CYS A 165 2.21 -10.09 -0.55
C CYS A 165 2.05 -10.76 0.82
N GLY A 166 2.84 -11.78 1.12
CA GLY A 166 2.67 -12.60 2.33
C GLY A 166 1.53 -13.62 2.21
N PRO A 167 1.29 -14.42 3.26
CA PRO A 167 0.51 -15.66 3.15
C PRO A 167 -1.01 -15.46 3.02
N SER A 168 -1.53 -14.27 3.32
CA SER A 168 -2.97 -13.98 3.36
C SER A 168 -3.45 -13.05 2.24
N LEU A 169 -2.55 -12.57 1.38
CA LEU A 169 -2.86 -11.63 0.31
C LEU A 169 -2.46 -12.25 -1.04
N LEU A 170 -3.09 -11.80 -2.11
CA LEU A 170 -2.73 -12.17 -3.48
C LEU A 170 -2.26 -10.95 -4.26
N CYS A 171 -1.48 -11.19 -5.30
CA CYS A 171 -1.03 -10.15 -6.21
C CYS A 171 -2.04 -9.97 -7.35
N SER A 172 -2.81 -8.88 -7.29
CA SER A 172 -3.91 -8.58 -8.24
C SER A 172 -3.68 -7.28 -9.01
N GLY A 173 -4.41 -7.07 -10.11
CA GLY A 173 -4.38 -5.77 -10.78
C GLY A 173 -5.06 -4.66 -9.97
N PRO A 174 -4.77 -3.40 -10.34
CA PRO A 174 -5.34 -2.23 -9.68
C PRO A 174 -6.84 -2.12 -9.95
N ILE A 175 -7.51 -1.45 -9.03
CA ILE A 175 -8.91 -1.03 -9.18
C ILE A 175 -9.10 0.06 -10.26
N TYR A 176 -8.04 0.81 -10.56
CA TYR A 176 -8.02 1.89 -11.54
C TYR A 176 -7.26 1.46 -12.81
N SER A 177 -7.87 1.66 -13.98
CA SER A 177 -7.32 1.20 -15.27
C SER A 177 -6.10 1.98 -15.75
N ASN A 178 -5.92 3.22 -15.27
CA ASN A 178 -4.80 4.12 -15.60
C ASN A 178 -3.56 3.89 -14.71
N ILE A 179 -3.67 3.05 -13.68
CA ILE A 179 -2.55 2.64 -12.86
C ILE A 179 -1.98 1.35 -13.45
N GLY A 180 -0.68 1.35 -13.76
CA GLY A 180 0.03 0.15 -14.21
C GLY A 180 0.43 -0.74 -13.03
N GLY A 181 0.76 -2.01 -13.31
CA GLY A 181 1.30 -2.94 -12.32
C GLY A 181 0.26 -3.82 -11.64
N THR A 182 0.68 -4.46 -10.55
CA THR A 182 -0.10 -5.35 -9.69
C THR A 182 0.21 -5.04 -8.23
N TYR A 183 -0.78 -5.30 -7.37
CA TYR A 183 -0.85 -4.84 -6.00
C TYR A 183 -1.39 -5.94 -5.08
N CYS A 184 -0.87 -5.99 -3.86
CA CYS A 184 -1.32 -6.93 -2.85
C CYS A 184 -2.73 -6.62 -2.38
N ALA A 185 -3.63 -7.58 -2.56
CA ALA A 185 -5.04 -7.43 -2.24
C ALA A 185 -5.56 -8.64 -1.45
N ASP A 186 -6.58 -8.39 -0.64
CA ASP A 186 -7.20 -9.38 0.23
C ASP A 186 -8.19 -10.23 -0.57
N PRO A 187 -7.96 -11.54 -0.74
CA PRO A 187 -8.82 -12.39 -1.55
C PRO A 187 -10.21 -12.58 -0.92
N CYS A 188 -11.23 -12.78 -1.75
CA CYS A 188 -12.58 -13.09 -1.29
C CYS A 188 -13.32 -14.02 -2.26
N LEU A 189 -14.37 -14.67 -1.79
CA LEU A 189 -15.30 -15.45 -2.61
C LEU A 189 -16.72 -14.87 -2.57
N ALA A 190 -17.03 -14.10 -1.53
CA ALA A 190 -18.28 -13.36 -1.36
C ALA A 190 -18.05 -12.10 -0.51
N ASP A 191 -19.02 -11.18 -0.51
CA ASP A 191 -18.96 -9.94 0.28
C ASP A 191 -18.76 -10.19 1.78
N GLY A 192 -19.27 -11.31 2.30
CA GLY A 192 -19.12 -11.68 3.70
C GLY A 192 -17.70 -12.07 4.13
N ASP A 193 -16.80 -12.32 3.17
CA ASP A 193 -15.38 -12.59 3.44
C ASP A 193 -14.61 -11.29 3.71
N CYS A 194 -15.18 -10.15 3.30
CA CYS A 194 -14.51 -8.86 3.39
C CYS A 194 -14.71 -8.18 4.73
N PRO A 195 -13.71 -7.40 5.20
CA PRO A 195 -13.87 -6.53 6.36
C PRO A 195 -15.07 -5.58 6.23
N ALA A 196 -15.62 -5.16 7.37
CA ALA A 196 -16.77 -4.26 7.39
C ALA A 196 -16.56 -3.02 6.52
N GLY A 197 -17.57 -2.70 5.69
CA GLY A 197 -17.53 -1.56 4.76
C GLY A 197 -16.91 -1.88 3.38
N ARG A 198 -16.42 -3.11 3.16
CA ARG A 198 -15.84 -3.55 1.88
C ARG A 198 -16.72 -4.57 1.18
N THR A 199 -16.53 -4.74 -0.12
CA THR A 199 -17.23 -5.71 -0.95
C THR A 199 -16.25 -6.55 -1.74
N CYS A 200 -16.66 -7.75 -2.10
CA CYS A 200 -15.88 -8.63 -2.95
C CYS A 200 -16.03 -8.21 -4.40
N GLN A 201 -14.91 -7.85 -5.03
CA GLN A 201 -14.88 -7.24 -6.35
C GLN A 201 -14.06 -8.07 -7.32
N VAL A 202 -14.47 -8.03 -8.59
CA VAL A 202 -13.72 -8.63 -9.68
C VAL A 202 -12.65 -7.64 -10.14
N ARG A 203 -11.40 -8.10 -10.20
CA ARG A 203 -10.28 -7.32 -10.74
C ARG A 203 -9.56 -8.07 -11.84
N ASN A 204 -9.06 -7.30 -12.80
CA ASN A 204 -8.23 -7.85 -13.86
C ASN A 204 -6.88 -8.24 -13.27
N ASN A 205 -6.47 -9.49 -13.41
CA ASN A 205 -5.12 -9.92 -13.13
C ASN A 205 -4.37 -10.08 -14.44
N ARG A 206 -3.55 -9.06 -14.76
CA ARG A 206 -2.75 -9.04 -15.99
C ARG A 206 -1.61 -10.05 -15.95
N THR A 207 -1.17 -10.46 -14.76
CA THR A 207 -0.05 -11.41 -14.59
C THR A 207 -0.50 -12.83 -14.95
N ASN A 208 -1.71 -13.24 -14.57
CA ASN A 208 -2.26 -14.56 -14.89
C ASN A 208 -3.26 -14.55 -16.06
N ASN A 209 -3.45 -13.41 -16.73
CA ASN A 209 -4.40 -13.22 -17.82
C ASN A 209 -5.87 -13.52 -17.46
N GLY A 210 -6.25 -13.42 -16.19
CA GLY A 210 -7.58 -13.76 -15.68
C GLY A 210 -8.19 -12.66 -14.82
N TYR A 211 -9.17 -13.07 -14.02
CA TYR A 211 -9.83 -12.27 -13.01
C TYR A 211 -9.55 -12.84 -11.62
N ASP A 212 -9.20 -11.94 -10.70
CA ASP A 212 -9.17 -12.24 -9.28
C ASP A 212 -10.41 -11.67 -8.59
N PHE A 213 -10.66 -12.19 -7.40
CA PHE A 213 -11.72 -11.75 -6.50
C PHE A 213 -11.08 -11.21 -5.24
N VAL A 214 -11.21 -9.91 -5.03
CA VAL A 214 -10.54 -9.22 -3.92
C VAL A 214 -11.46 -8.24 -3.22
N CYS A 215 -11.26 -8.06 -1.93
CA CYS A 215 -11.97 -7.07 -1.15
C CYS A 215 -11.55 -5.66 -1.58
N GLY A 216 -12.53 -4.77 -1.68
CA GLY A 216 -12.31 -3.38 -2.05
C GLY A 216 -13.40 -2.46 -1.50
N ALA A 217 -13.13 -1.16 -1.49
CA ALA A 217 -14.16 -0.16 -1.20
C ALA A 217 -15.28 -0.26 -2.24
N PRO A 218 -16.57 -0.32 -1.84
CA PRO A 218 -17.68 -0.43 -2.79
C PRO A 218 -17.62 0.75 -3.77
N PRO A 219 -17.60 0.50 -5.09
CA PRO A 219 -17.46 1.55 -6.10
C PRO A 219 -18.68 2.46 -6.23
N GLY A 220 -19.82 1.99 -5.74
CA GLY A 220 -21.12 2.59 -5.99
C GLY A 220 -22.16 2.07 -5.00
N PRO A 221 -23.27 2.81 -4.85
CA PRO A 221 -24.23 2.56 -3.79
C PRO A 221 -25.20 1.41 -4.11
N GLN A 222 -25.36 1.05 -5.39
CA GLN A 222 -26.49 0.22 -5.83
C GLN A 222 -26.32 -1.24 -5.39
N PRO A 223 -27.35 -1.83 -4.74
CA PRO A 223 -27.30 -3.22 -4.30
C PRO A 223 -27.56 -4.20 -5.45
N THR A 224 -27.29 -5.48 -5.19
CA THR A 224 -27.61 -6.60 -6.10
C THR A 224 -29.07 -6.58 -6.53
N GLY A 225 -29.28 -6.61 -7.85
CA GLY A 225 -30.58 -6.57 -8.54
C GLY A 225 -31.06 -5.18 -8.94
N ALA A 226 -30.44 -4.10 -8.45
CA ALA A 226 -30.77 -2.74 -8.87
C ALA A 226 -30.46 -2.54 -10.37
N THR A 227 -31.29 -1.76 -11.06
CA THR A 227 -31.02 -1.36 -12.45
C THR A 227 -29.87 -0.38 -12.50
N THR A 228 -29.04 -0.48 -13.54
CA THR A 228 -27.86 0.37 -13.68
C THR A 228 -27.55 0.66 -15.14
N THR A 229 -26.85 1.76 -15.39
CA THR A 229 -26.31 2.09 -16.72
C THR A 229 -24.86 1.66 -16.93
N ASN A 230 -24.13 1.38 -15.85
CA ASN A 230 -22.72 1.01 -15.90
C ASN A 230 -22.29 0.30 -14.61
N SER A 231 -21.22 -0.49 -14.69
CA SER A 231 -20.76 -1.29 -13.55
C SER A 231 -20.31 -0.50 -12.32
N LEU A 232 -19.91 0.77 -12.46
CA LEU A 232 -19.42 1.58 -11.34
C LEU A 232 -20.54 1.96 -10.37
N GLU A 233 -21.80 1.97 -10.79
CA GLU A 233 -22.93 2.23 -9.90
C GLU A 233 -23.17 1.06 -8.91
N CYS A 234 -22.73 -0.15 -9.25
CA CYS A 234 -22.98 -1.38 -8.52
C CYS A 234 -21.94 -1.67 -7.45
N ARG A 235 -22.35 -2.01 -6.24
CA ARG A 235 -21.46 -2.36 -5.11
C ARG A 235 -20.38 -3.41 -5.41
N SER A 236 -20.60 -4.29 -6.39
CA SER A 236 -19.69 -5.35 -6.80
C SER A 236 -18.80 -5.02 -8.00
N ARG A 237 -19.01 -3.87 -8.67
CA ARG A 237 -18.51 -3.56 -10.03
C ARG A 237 -19.00 -4.53 -11.12
N LEU A 238 -20.08 -5.26 -10.89
CA LEU A 238 -20.61 -6.20 -11.87
C LEU A 238 -22.02 -5.84 -12.31
N THR A 239 -22.24 -5.88 -13.62
CA THR A 239 -23.54 -5.71 -14.25
C THR A 239 -23.82 -6.87 -15.18
N ILE A 240 -25.01 -7.44 -15.09
CA ILE A 240 -25.54 -8.45 -16.01
C ILE A 240 -26.94 -8.01 -16.40
N ASP A 241 -27.21 -7.96 -17.70
CA ASP A 241 -28.51 -7.56 -18.26
C ASP A 241 -29.05 -6.23 -17.70
N GLY A 242 -28.16 -5.24 -17.54
CA GLY A 242 -28.51 -3.91 -17.01
C GLY A 242 -28.86 -3.90 -15.52
N ARG A 243 -28.51 -4.94 -14.77
CA ARG A 243 -28.70 -5.01 -13.32
C ARG A 243 -27.39 -5.28 -12.59
N CYS A 244 -27.22 -4.68 -11.43
CA CYS A 244 -26.14 -5.00 -10.52
C CYS A 244 -26.23 -6.46 -10.10
N THR A 245 -25.13 -7.18 -10.18
CA THR A 245 -25.02 -8.55 -9.64
C THR A 245 -23.98 -8.58 -8.51
N GLN A 246 -23.71 -9.73 -7.92
CA GLN A 246 -22.60 -9.94 -6.98
C GLN A 246 -21.99 -11.31 -7.22
N LEU A 247 -20.77 -11.50 -6.75
CA LEU A 247 -20.11 -12.81 -6.73
C LEU A 247 -20.84 -13.76 -5.81
N CYS A 248 -20.83 -15.05 -6.16
CA CYS A 248 -21.49 -16.04 -5.36
C CYS A 248 -20.76 -17.36 -5.25
N THR A 249 -20.99 -18.04 -4.12
CA THR A 249 -20.63 -19.44 -3.93
C THR A 249 -21.86 -20.31 -4.18
N VAL A 250 -21.66 -21.46 -4.81
CA VAL A 250 -22.77 -22.38 -5.15
C VAL A 250 -23.25 -23.14 -3.91
N THR A 251 -22.41 -23.25 -2.88
CA THR A 251 -22.71 -24.04 -1.67
C THR A 251 -22.04 -23.43 -0.44
N PRO A 252 -22.80 -22.75 0.44
CA PRO A 252 -24.22 -22.40 0.31
C PRO A 252 -24.45 -21.33 -0.76
N ASN A 253 -25.63 -21.33 -1.40
CA ASN A 253 -25.98 -20.30 -2.40
C ASN A 253 -26.05 -18.91 -1.73
N SER A 254 -25.02 -18.09 -1.92
CA SER A 254 -24.93 -16.75 -1.34
C SER A 254 -25.86 -15.72 -2.00
N CYS A 255 -26.57 -16.10 -3.07
CA CYS A 255 -27.59 -15.27 -3.70
C CYS A 255 -28.97 -15.36 -3.05
N ALA A 256 -29.16 -16.32 -2.13
CA ALA A 256 -30.45 -16.53 -1.48
C ALA A 256 -30.93 -15.26 -0.76
N GLY A 257 -32.17 -14.85 -1.01
CA GLY A 257 -32.77 -13.64 -0.42
C GLY A 257 -32.44 -12.34 -1.14
N THR A 258 -31.69 -12.37 -2.23
CA THR A 258 -31.51 -11.21 -3.11
C THR A 258 -32.56 -11.18 -4.23
N ALA A 259 -32.61 -10.08 -5.00
CA ALA A 259 -33.45 -9.99 -6.19
C ALA A 259 -32.96 -10.88 -7.36
N LEU A 260 -31.78 -11.50 -7.24
CA LEU A 260 -31.16 -12.38 -8.23
C LEU A 260 -30.80 -13.71 -7.56
N PRO A 261 -31.76 -14.62 -7.30
CA PRO A 261 -31.59 -15.69 -6.32
C PRO A 261 -30.75 -16.89 -6.80
N VAL A 262 -30.29 -16.91 -8.06
CA VAL A 262 -29.59 -18.06 -8.63
C VAL A 262 -28.10 -17.75 -8.75
N CYS A 263 -27.25 -18.62 -8.22
CA CYS A 263 -25.80 -18.54 -8.45
C CYS A 263 -25.45 -19.34 -9.70
N THR A 264 -25.05 -18.65 -10.78
CA THR A 264 -24.77 -19.27 -12.09
C THR A 264 -23.38 -18.87 -12.57
N PRO A 265 -22.59 -19.79 -13.16
CA PRO A 265 -21.36 -19.43 -13.85
C PRO A 265 -21.68 -18.66 -15.13
N VAL A 266 -21.21 -17.43 -15.22
CA VAL A 266 -21.33 -16.58 -16.41
C VAL A 266 -19.96 -16.42 -17.07
N PRO A 267 -19.84 -16.62 -18.40
CA PRO A 267 -18.58 -16.43 -19.11
C PRO A 267 -18.20 -14.95 -19.19
N PHE A 268 -16.99 -14.60 -18.76
CA PHE A 268 -16.39 -13.27 -18.97
C PHE A 268 -15.15 -13.37 -19.86
N ASP A 269 -14.97 -12.40 -20.76
CA ASP A 269 -13.77 -12.32 -21.60
C ASP A 269 -12.56 -11.96 -20.73
N ALA A 270 -11.62 -12.90 -20.59
CA ALA A 270 -10.46 -12.70 -19.74
C ALA A 270 -9.48 -11.67 -20.36
N PRO A 271 -8.75 -10.88 -19.55
CA PRO A 271 -7.86 -9.83 -20.06
C PRO A 271 -6.79 -10.31 -21.06
N GLY A 272 -6.30 -11.55 -20.93
CA GLY A 272 -5.34 -12.13 -21.87
C GLY A 272 -5.98 -12.88 -23.05
N GLY A 273 -7.29 -12.77 -23.23
CA GLY A 273 -8.08 -13.54 -24.19
C GLY A 273 -8.60 -14.85 -23.60
N GLY A 274 -9.63 -15.38 -24.25
CA GLY A 274 -10.37 -16.55 -23.77
C GLY A 274 -11.51 -16.15 -22.82
N VAL A 275 -12.09 -17.15 -22.17
CA VAL A 275 -13.29 -16.99 -21.33
C VAL A 275 -13.04 -17.58 -19.95
N GLN A 276 -13.30 -16.80 -18.91
CA GLN A 276 -13.30 -17.26 -17.52
C GLN A 276 -14.73 -17.32 -17.00
N PRO A 277 -15.23 -18.49 -16.54
CA PRO A 277 -16.51 -18.56 -15.87
C PRO A 277 -16.41 -17.94 -14.48
N ILE A 278 -17.28 -16.98 -14.18
CA ILE A 278 -17.39 -16.33 -12.87
C ILE A 278 -18.79 -16.62 -12.32
N ASN A 279 -18.86 -17.15 -11.10
CA ASN A 279 -20.13 -17.39 -10.43
C ASN A 279 -20.71 -16.07 -9.92
N VAL A 280 -21.90 -15.74 -10.41
CA VAL A 280 -22.60 -14.49 -10.13
C VAL A 280 -24.08 -14.73 -9.87
N CYS A 281 -24.70 -13.81 -9.15
CA CYS A 281 -26.14 -13.85 -8.89
C CYS A 281 -26.95 -13.43 -10.13
N THR A 282 -27.83 -14.29 -10.63
CA THR A 282 -28.68 -14.06 -11.79
C THR A 282 -30.16 -14.20 -11.45
N ALA A 283 -31.01 -13.69 -12.33
CA ALA A 283 -32.44 -13.99 -12.29
C ALA A 283 -32.67 -15.49 -12.59
N GLN A 284 -33.85 -15.99 -12.20
CA GLN A 284 -34.35 -17.31 -12.60
C GLN A 284 -34.80 -17.32 -14.06
#